data_AF-A0A2M9P9G5-F1
#
_entry.id   AF-A0A2M9P9G5-F1
#
_cell.length_a   1.000
_cell.length_b   1.000
_cell.length_c   1.000
_cell.angle_alpha   90.00
_cell.angle_beta   90.00
_cell.angle_gamma   90.00
#
_symmetry.space_group_name_H-M   'P 1'
#
loop_
_entity.id
_entity.type
_entity.pdbx_description
1 polymer ?
#
loop_
_entity_poly.entity_id
_entity_poly.type
_entity_poly.pdbx_seq_one_letter_code
_entity_poly.pdbx_strand_id
1 'polypeptide(L)'
;MRVARRRQFRAQQSRLRTGEGRYNLFGRPKRNALALRTLTVVRPAGEPSIMLRAVFCLLLALGAPPAQAAAWRLDPETQVVVDVPWRGSDVAVRFPDLRGEVTFDEKAPETARARIEASAAGAETGVGVVNALIRSPGYLDAEAFPVIAFQLDRLRRLSKSTRGSRGG
;
A
#
# COMPACT_ATOMS: atom_id res chain seq x y z
N MET A 1 57.73 14.34 18.18
CA MET A 1 57.05 14.22 16.86
C MET A 1 55.57 13.99 17.14
N ARG A 2 54.63 14.96 17.11
CA ARG A 2 54.09 15.77 15.98
C ARG A 2 53.98 14.90 14.72
N VAL A 3 52.80 14.60 14.18
CA VAL A 3 51.87 15.54 13.54
C VAL A 3 50.42 15.00 13.55
N ALA A 4 49.48 15.88 13.94
CA ALA A 4 48.04 15.74 13.79
C ALA A 4 47.59 16.05 12.35
N ARG A 5 46.52 15.39 11.87
CA ARG A 5 45.69 15.92 10.77
C ARG A 5 44.21 15.87 11.14
N ARG A 6 43.76 16.98 11.75
CA ARG A 6 42.42 17.54 11.54
C ARG A 6 42.49 18.42 10.28
N ARG A 7 41.59 18.22 9.32
CA ARG A 7 41.07 19.26 8.40
C ARG A 7 39.60 18.91 8.19
N GLN A 8 38.68 19.58 8.86
CA GLN A 8 38.07 20.86 8.43
C GLN A 8 37.44 20.75 7.04
N PHE A 9 36.15 20.42 7.02
CA PHE A 9 35.22 20.91 6.01
C PHE A 9 34.07 21.57 6.77
N ARG A 10 34.22 22.87 7.02
CA ARG A 10 33.21 23.74 7.61
C ARG A 10 32.82 24.75 6.55
N ALA A 11 31.52 24.87 6.35
CA ALA A 11 30.79 26.03 5.85
C ALA A 11 31.11 26.54 4.43
N GLN A 12 30.21 26.23 3.49
CA GLN A 12 29.69 27.28 2.61
C GLN A 12 28.17 27.11 2.46
N GLN A 13 27.45 27.76 3.37
CA GLN A 13 26.09 28.22 3.15
C GLN A 13 26.13 29.46 2.25
N SER A 14 25.37 29.49 1.17
CA SER A 14 24.59 30.65 0.71
C SER A 14 23.80 30.25 -0.54
N ARG A 15 22.47 30.14 -0.42
CA ARG A 15 21.46 31.11 -0.91
C ARG A 15 21.31 31.05 -2.45
N LEU A 16 20.15 31.01 -3.09
CA LEU A 16 18.73 31.06 -2.74
C LEU A 16 18.04 30.69 -4.07
N ARG A 17 17.17 29.68 -4.12
CA ARG A 17 16.03 29.73 -5.04
C ARG A 17 14.87 28.93 -4.47
N THR A 18 14.07 29.70 -3.74
CA THR A 18 12.67 29.57 -3.38
C THR A 18 11.90 28.55 -4.20
N GLY A 19 11.43 27.51 -3.50
CA GLY A 19 10.39 26.59 -3.94
C GLY A 19 9.63 26.09 -2.70
N GLU A 20 9.26 27.01 -1.81
CA GLU A 20 8.36 26.73 -0.67
C GLU A 20 6.97 26.37 -1.22
N GLY A 21 6.77 25.10 -1.56
CA GLY A 21 5.46 24.48 -1.66
C GLY A 21 4.87 24.27 -0.28
N ARG A 22 4.61 25.38 0.44
CA ARG A 22 3.79 25.36 1.66
C ARG A 22 2.36 25.09 1.22
N TYR A 23 1.93 23.84 1.28
CA TYR A 23 0.50 23.55 1.38
C TYR A 23 0.04 24.02 2.76
N ASN A 24 -0.32 25.30 2.84
CA ASN A 24 -1.10 25.86 3.92
C ASN A 24 -2.48 25.18 3.90
N LEU A 25 -2.61 23.99 4.52
CA LEU A 25 -3.91 23.29 4.59
C LEU A 25 -4.86 23.87 5.65
N PHE A 26 -4.51 25.00 6.27
CA PHE A 26 -5.37 25.74 7.19
C PHE A 26 -5.28 27.25 6.97
N GLY A 27 -5.56 27.68 5.74
CA GLY A 27 -5.98 29.06 5.49
C GLY A 27 -7.40 29.24 6.00
N ARG A 28 -7.57 29.90 7.15
CA ARG A 28 -8.90 30.40 7.55
C ARG A 28 -9.39 31.36 6.47
N PRO A 29 -10.56 31.14 5.84
CA PRO A 29 -11.11 32.15 4.96
C PRO A 29 -11.43 33.42 5.78
N LYS A 30 -10.99 34.57 5.24
CA LYS A 30 -11.36 35.90 5.72
C LYS A 30 -12.88 36.00 5.80
N ARG A 31 -13.39 36.39 6.95
CA ARG A 31 -14.80 36.71 7.19
C ARG A 31 -15.15 37.96 6.39
N ASN A 32 -15.57 37.77 5.14
CA ASN A 32 -16.27 38.81 4.41
C ASN A 32 -17.70 38.85 4.94
N ALA A 33 -17.99 39.94 5.65
CA ALA A 33 -19.33 40.30 6.07
C ALA A 33 -20.22 40.43 4.82
N LEU A 34 -21.13 39.48 4.65
CA LEU A 34 -22.23 39.58 3.70
C LEU A 34 -23.52 39.41 4.50
N ALA A 35 -24.36 40.44 4.35
CA ALA A 35 -25.62 40.68 5.03
C ALA A 35 -26.42 39.41 5.37
N LEU A 36 -26.81 39.30 6.64
CA LEU A 36 -27.94 38.47 7.06
C LEU A 36 -29.19 38.94 6.31
N ARG A 37 -29.48 38.31 5.18
CA ARG A 37 -30.85 38.25 4.67
C ARG A 37 -31.55 37.15 5.46
N THR A 38 -32.40 37.58 6.38
CA THR A 38 -33.34 36.75 7.09
C THR A 38 -34.20 35.98 6.08
N LEU A 39 -33.89 34.71 5.86
CA LEU A 39 -34.78 33.78 5.18
C LEU A 39 -35.86 33.40 6.17
N THR A 40 -37.05 33.98 5.99
CA THR A 40 -38.27 33.54 6.66
C THR A 40 -38.50 32.09 6.28
N VAL A 41 -38.22 31.16 7.20
CA VAL A 41 -38.63 29.77 7.06
C VAL A 41 -40.15 29.75 7.15
N VAL A 42 -40.80 29.62 6.00
CA VAL A 42 -42.21 29.26 5.91
C VAL A 42 -42.32 27.86 6.51
N ARG A 43 -42.95 27.76 7.69
CA ARG A 43 -43.35 26.48 8.27
C ARG A 43 -44.42 25.86 7.35
N PRO A 44 -44.19 24.71 6.69
CA PRO A 44 -45.29 24.00 6.08
C PRO A 44 -46.18 23.44 7.19
N ALA A 45 -47.44 23.88 7.19
CA ALA A 45 -48.50 23.33 8.03
C ALA A 45 -48.83 21.92 7.51
N GLY A 46 -48.62 20.91 8.35
CA GLY A 46 -48.89 19.52 8.04
C GLY A 46 -47.80 18.65 8.64
N GLU A 47 -48.05 18.09 9.83
CA GLU A 47 -47.14 17.13 10.45
C GLU A 47 -47.17 15.84 9.65
N PRO A 48 -46.08 15.45 8.93
CA PRO A 48 -46.05 14.12 8.33
C PRO A 48 -45.97 13.11 9.48
N SER A 49 -47.01 12.28 9.61
CA SER A 49 -47.15 11.24 10.61
C SER A 49 -45.83 10.46 10.75
N ILE A 50 -45.40 10.23 12.00
CA ILE A 50 -44.16 9.52 12.37
C ILE A 50 -44.01 8.18 11.61
N MET A 51 -45.14 7.57 11.24
CA MET A 51 -45.23 6.37 10.41
C MET A 51 -44.60 6.51 9.01
N LEU A 52 -44.77 7.66 8.34
CA LEU A 52 -44.24 7.89 6.98
C LEU A 52 -42.71 8.04 6.98
N ARG A 53 -42.14 8.56 8.08
CA ARG A 53 -40.68 8.65 8.28
C ARG A 53 -40.05 7.28 8.58
N ALA A 54 -40.75 6.44 9.35
CA ALA A 54 -40.27 5.09 9.68
C ALA A 54 -40.21 4.18 8.43
N VAL A 55 -41.21 4.27 7.55
CA VAL A 55 -41.24 3.52 6.29
C VAL A 55 -40.13 3.98 5.33
N PHE A 56 -39.85 5.28 5.26
CA PHE A 56 -38.78 5.81 4.40
C PHE A 56 -37.38 5.38 4.85
N CYS A 57 -37.10 5.35 6.16
CA CYS A 57 -35.83 4.83 6.69
C CYS A 57 -35.69 3.30 6.50
N LEU A 58 -36.79 2.55 6.62
CA LEU A 58 -36.79 1.10 6.40
C LEU A 58 -36.52 0.74 4.94
N LEU A 59 -37.09 1.49 3.99
CA LEU A 59 -36.84 1.33 2.55
C LEU A 59 -35.39 1.66 2.15
N LEU A 60 -34.76 2.64 2.81
CA LEU A 60 -33.34 2.98 2.56
C LEU A 60 -32.36 1.93 3.11
N ALA A 61 -32.71 1.26 4.21
CA ALA A 61 -31.85 0.23 4.80
C ALA A 61 -31.83 -1.08 3.98
N LEU A 62 -32.90 -1.39 3.24
CA LEU A 62 -32.98 -2.60 2.41
C LEU A 62 -32.24 -2.48 1.06
N GLY A 63 -31.88 -1.27 0.63
CA GLY A 63 -31.29 -1.02 -0.69
C GLY A 63 -29.76 -0.93 -0.72
N ALA A 64 -29.07 -1.13 0.40
CA ALA A 64 -27.61 -1.01 0.43
C ALA A 64 -26.97 -2.20 -0.34
N PRO A 65 -26.28 -1.96 -1.47
CA PRO A 65 -25.56 -3.03 -2.15
C PRO A 65 -24.48 -3.58 -1.21
N PRO A 66 -24.21 -4.89 -1.24
CA PRO A 66 -23.11 -5.44 -0.47
C PRO A 66 -21.83 -4.72 -0.88
N ALA A 67 -21.06 -4.27 0.11
CA ALA A 67 -19.75 -3.69 -0.13
C ALA A 67 -18.89 -4.75 -0.84
N GLN A 68 -18.69 -4.56 -2.15
CA GLN A 68 -17.83 -5.43 -2.93
C GLN A 68 -16.39 -5.07 -2.63
N ALA A 69 -15.61 -6.07 -2.21
CA ALA A 69 -14.16 -5.92 -2.08
C ALA A 69 -13.60 -5.42 -3.42
N ALA A 70 -12.80 -4.37 -3.37
CA ALA A 70 -12.15 -3.87 -4.57
C ALA A 70 -11.18 -4.94 -5.10
N ALA A 71 -11.25 -5.23 -6.40
CA ALA A 71 -10.28 -6.07 -7.07
C ALA A 71 -9.05 -5.22 -7.41
N TRP A 72 -7.93 -5.53 -6.77
CA TRP A 72 -6.65 -4.89 -7.01
C TRP A 72 -5.87 -5.71 -8.02
N ARG A 73 -5.35 -5.03 -9.05
CA ARG A 73 -4.46 -5.63 -10.04
C ARG A 73 -3.01 -5.35 -9.64
N LEU A 74 -2.15 -6.34 -9.88
CA LEU A 74 -0.71 -6.16 -9.75
C LEU A 74 -0.24 -5.16 -10.82
N ASP A 75 0.65 -4.26 -10.43
CA ASP A 75 1.34 -3.39 -11.38
C ASP A 75 2.33 -4.24 -12.20
N PRO A 76 2.42 -4.07 -13.53
CA PRO A 76 3.33 -4.85 -14.38
C PRO A 76 4.81 -4.76 -13.98
N GLU A 77 5.24 -3.66 -13.33
CA GLU A 77 6.62 -3.47 -12.87
C GLU A 77 6.90 -4.16 -11.53
N THR A 78 5.88 -4.80 -10.93
CA THR A 78 6.03 -5.56 -9.70
C THR A 78 6.87 -6.79 -9.95
N GLN A 79 7.93 -6.97 -9.16
CA GLN A 79 8.78 -8.17 -9.19
C GLN A 79 8.96 -8.73 -7.79
N VAL A 80 9.19 -10.05 -7.71
CA VAL A 80 9.62 -10.71 -6.47
C VAL A 80 11.13 -10.94 -6.54
N VAL A 81 11.82 -10.61 -5.45
CA VAL A 81 13.25 -10.88 -5.29
C VAL A 81 13.45 -11.70 -4.03
N VAL A 82 14.20 -12.79 -4.15
CA VAL A 82 14.55 -13.69 -3.05
C VAL A 82 16.07 -13.70 -2.91
N ASP A 83 16.56 -13.35 -1.72
CA ASP A 83 17.98 -13.44 -1.40
C ASP A 83 18.28 -14.82 -0.80
N VAL A 84 19.19 -15.54 -1.46
CA VAL A 84 19.61 -16.89 -1.04
C VAL A 84 21.07 -16.85 -0.59
N PRO A 85 21.37 -17.16 0.68
CA PRO A 85 22.75 -17.16 1.16
C PRO A 85 23.54 -18.31 0.54
N TRP A 86 24.70 -17.99 -0.04
CA TRP A 86 25.60 -18.94 -0.69
C TRP A 86 27.07 -18.52 -0.51
N ARG A 87 27.88 -19.40 0.08
CA ARG A 87 29.33 -19.22 0.28
C ARG A 87 29.74 -17.86 0.86
N GLY A 88 28.98 -17.36 1.83
CA GLY A 88 29.28 -16.10 2.53
C GLY A 88 28.84 -14.83 1.79
N SER A 89 27.97 -14.95 0.79
CA SER A 89 27.31 -13.84 0.12
C SER A 89 25.87 -14.20 -0.22
N ASP A 90 25.02 -13.22 -0.48
CA ASP A 90 23.64 -13.46 -0.92
C ASP A 90 23.54 -13.44 -2.45
N VAL A 91 22.80 -14.40 -2.99
CA VAL A 91 22.43 -14.45 -4.41
C VAL A 91 20.99 -13.99 -4.54
N ALA A 92 20.78 -12.84 -5.17
CA ALA A 92 19.45 -12.33 -5.46
C ALA A 92 18.86 -13.05 -6.67
N VAL A 93 17.76 -13.77 -6.46
CA VAL A 93 16.96 -14.42 -7.50
C VAL A 93 15.71 -13.58 -7.74
N ARG A 94 15.50 -13.16 -8.98
CA ARG A 94 14.39 -12.32 -9.42
C ARG A 94 13.38 -13.12 -10.22
N PHE A 95 12.11 -12.79 -10.03
CA PHE A 95 10.99 -13.31 -10.80
C PHE A 95 10.27 -12.12 -11.44
N PRO A 96 10.61 -11.78 -12.70
CA PRO A 96 10.08 -10.59 -13.38
C PRO A 96 8.64 -10.79 -13.86
N ASP A 97 8.25 -12.02 -14.19
CA ASP A 97 6.91 -12.33 -14.68
C ASP A 97 6.01 -12.77 -13.52
N LEU A 98 5.27 -11.82 -12.96
CA LEU A 98 4.23 -12.07 -11.98
C LEU A 98 2.85 -11.94 -12.60
N ARG A 99 1.95 -12.85 -12.24
CA ARG A 99 0.53 -12.79 -12.60
C ARG A 99 -0.30 -13.08 -11.37
N GLY A 100 -1.50 -12.52 -11.32
CA GLY A 100 -2.36 -12.78 -10.18
C GLY A 100 -3.39 -11.71 -9.92
N GLU A 101 -4.20 -11.99 -8.90
CA GLU A 101 -5.28 -11.13 -8.45
C GLU A 101 -5.23 -11.01 -6.93
N VAL A 102 -5.53 -9.82 -6.44
CA VAL A 102 -5.62 -9.53 -5.01
C VAL A 102 -6.97 -8.87 -4.74
N THR A 103 -7.76 -9.46 -3.86
CA THR A 103 -8.97 -8.83 -3.32
C THR A 103 -8.69 -8.38 -1.90
N PHE A 104 -8.94 -7.09 -1.65
CA PHE A 104 -8.69 -6.50 -0.35
C PHE A 104 -9.77 -5.48 -0.01
N ASP A 105 -10.42 -5.68 1.13
CA ASP A 105 -11.33 -4.72 1.75
C ASP A 105 -10.69 -4.22 3.06
N GLU A 106 -10.41 -2.92 3.12
CA GLU A 106 -9.84 -2.27 4.31
C GLU A 106 -10.76 -2.36 5.53
N LYS A 107 -12.09 -2.44 5.32
CA LYS A 107 -13.07 -2.55 6.40
C LYS A 107 -13.22 -3.97 6.94
N ALA A 108 -12.85 -4.98 6.14
CA ALA A 108 -12.95 -6.40 6.46
C ALA A 108 -11.69 -7.15 5.97
N PRO A 109 -10.49 -6.82 6.48
CA PRO A 109 -9.22 -7.35 5.96
C PRO A 109 -9.10 -8.88 6.05
N GLU A 110 -9.81 -9.51 6.97
CA GLU A 110 -9.90 -10.97 7.11
C GLU A 110 -10.53 -11.68 5.90
N THR A 111 -11.28 -10.93 5.07
CA THR A 111 -11.88 -11.43 3.83
C THR A 111 -10.93 -11.36 2.64
N ALA A 112 -9.74 -10.78 2.80
CA ALA A 112 -8.78 -10.66 1.73
C ALA A 112 -8.40 -12.02 1.15
N ARG A 113 -8.27 -12.07 -0.17
CA ARG A 113 -7.76 -13.22 -0.92
C ARG A 113 -6.68 -12.73 -1.88
N ALA A 114 -5.67 -13.56 -2.11
CA ALA A 114 -4.71 -13.31 -3.16
C ALA A 114 -4.28 -14.63 -3.79
N ARG A 115 -4.08 -14.60 -5.11
CA ARG A 115 -3.38 -15.66 -5.84
C ARG A 115 -2.34 -14.99 -6.72
N ILE A 116 -1.08 -15.29 -6.46
CA ILE A 116 0.07 -14.75 -7.19
C ILE A 116 0.86 -15.92 -7.74
N GLU A 117 1.20 -15.87 -9.00
CA GLU A 117 1.93 -16.90 -9.72
C GLU A 117 3.18 -16.28 -10.35
N ALA A 118 4.30 -16.98 -10.21
CA ALA A 118 5.57 -16.65 -10.84
C ALA A 118 6.01 -17.80 -11.76
N SER A 119 6.66 -17.46 -12.86
CA SER A 119 7.29 -18.45 -13.75
C SER A 119 8.58 -18.96 -13.15
N ALA A 120 8.69 -20.28 -12.90
CA ALA A 120 9.94 -20.90 -12.47
C ALA A 120 11.03 -20.77 -13.56
N ALA A 121 10.64 -20.88 -14.84
CA ALA A 121 11.52 -20.71 -15.98
C ALA A 121 12.00 -19.26 -16.15
N GLY A 122 11.27 -18.29 -15.59
CA GLY A 122 11.62 -16.86 -15.60
C GLY A 122 12.58 -16.45 -14.48
N ALA A 123 13.06 -17.37 -13.63
CA ALA A 123 13.96 -17.03 -12.53
C ALA A 123 15.32 -16.52 -13.03
N GLU A 124 15.79 -15.39 -12.51
CA GLU A 124 17.01 -14.72 -12.98
C GLU A 124 17.89 -14.18 -11.83
N THR A 125 19.19 -14.37 -11.94
CA THR A 125 20.22 -13.84 -11.01
C THR A 125 21.10 -12.77 -11.65
N GLY A 126 20.90 -12.50 -12.94
CA GLY A 126 21.80 -11.69 -13.78
C GLY A 126 23.03 -12.45 -14.31
N VAL A 127 23.24 -13.71 -13.89
CA VAL A 127 24.36 -14.55 -14.34
C VAL A 127 23.82 -15.80 -15.06
N GLY A 128 24.01 -15.88 -16.37
CA GLY A 128 23.37 -16.89 -17.22
C GLY A 128 23.61 -18.35 -16.80
N VAL A 129 24.83 -18.71 -16.40
CA VAL A 129 25.14 -20.08 -15.93
C VAL A 129 24.41 -20.43 -14.62
N VAL A 130 24.25 -19.45 -13.73
CA VAL A 130 23.51 -19.63 -12.48
C VAL A 130 22.01 -19.73 -12.77
N ASN A 131 21.50 -18.96 -13.73
CA ASN A 131 20.11 -19.07 -14.18
C ASN A 131 19.79 -20.49 -14.68
N ALA A 132 20.67 -21.08 -15.50
CA ALA A 132 20.50 -22.46 -15.97
C ALA A 132 20.50 -23.46 -14.80
N LEU A 133 21.40 -23.28 -13.82
CA LEU A 133 21.47 -24.13 -12.65
C LEU A 133 20.19 -24.07 -11.79
N ILE A 134 19.70 -22.87 -11.45
CA ILE A 134 18.52 -22.74 -10.59
C ILE A 134 17.24 -23.25 -11.25
N ARG A 135 17.17 -23.24 -12.58
CA ARG A 135 16.02 -23.78 -13.35
C ARG A 135 16.07 -25.30 -13.52
N SER A 136 17.23 -25.92 -13.23
CA SER A 136 17.45 -27.36 -13.44
C SER A 136 16.69 -28.23 -12.43
N PRO A 137 16.59 -29.55 -12.70
CA PRO A 137 15.93 -30.51 -11.81
C PRO A 137 16.47 -30.57 -10.38
N GLY A 138 17.72 -30.14 -10.14
CA GLY A 138 18.30 -30.09 -8.80
C GLY A 138 17.81 -28.93 -7.92
N TYR A 139 17.01 -28.02 -8.49
CA TYR A 139 16.56 -26.80 -7.83
C TYR A 139 15.06 -26.57 -8.07
N LEU A 140 14.71 -25.61 -8.94
CA LEU A 140 13.30 -25.29 -9.22
C LEU A 140 12.63 -26.34 -10.11
N ASP A 141 13.43 -27.10 -10.87
CA ASP A 141 12.95 -28.07 -11.85
C ASP A 141 11.84 -27.45 -12.74
N ALA A 142 12.20 -26.37 -13.44
CA ALA A 142 11.23 -25.49 -14.09
C ALA A 142 10.45 -26.17 -15.24
N GLU A 143 10.94 -27.30 -15.75
CA GLU A 143 10.19 -28.09 -16.73
C GLU A 143 9.09 -28.93 -16.07
N ALA A 144 9.37 -29.56 -14.92
CA ALA A 144 8.36 -30.33 -14.19
C ALA A 144 7.41 -29.44 -13.37
N PHE A 145 7.91 -28.33 -12.82
CA PHE A 145 7.17 -27.39 -11.97
C PHE A 145 7.27 -25.96 -12.52
N PRO A 146 6.57 -25.64 -13.62
CA PRO A 146 6.71 -24.35 -14.30
C PRO A 146 6.14 -23.15 -13.52
N VAL A 147 5.27 -23.40 -12.55
CA VAL A 147 4.54 -22.33 -11.83
C VAL A 147 4.82 -22.41 -10.33
N ILE A 148 5.28 -21.30 -9.77
CA ILE A 148 5.39 -21.08 -8.33
C ILE A 148 4.16 -20.26 -7.90
N ALA A 149 3.28 -20.84 -7.10
CA ALA A 149 2.03 -20.21 -6.69
C ALA A 149 2.05 -19.85 -5.20
N PHE A 150 1.61 -18.63 -4.89
CA PHE A 150 1.29 -18.16 -3.56
C PHE A 150 -0.22 -17.94 -3.46
N GLN A 151 -0.84 -18.51 -2.43
CA GLN A 151 -2.26 -18.34 -2.13
C GLN A 151 -2.44 -17.79 -0.72
N LEU A 152 -3.19 -16.70 -0.62
CA LEU A 152 -3.57 -16.08 0.65
C LEU A 152 -5.05 -16.36 0.94
N ASP A 153 -5.30 -17.18 1.96
CA ASP A 153 -6.66 -17.54 2.35
C ASP A 153 -7.22 -16.69 3.50
N ARG A 154 -6.36 -16.07 4.32
CA ARG A 154 -6.78 -15.23 5.46
C ARG A 154 -5.68 -14.27 5.90
N LEU A 155 -6.05 -13.01 6.12
CA LEU A 155 -5.22 -12.06 6.87
C LEU A 155 -5.69 -12.00 8.34
N ARG A 156 -4.72 -11.91 9.26
CA ARG A 156 -4.97 -11.64 10.68
C ARG A 156 -4.22 -10.39 11.09
N ARG A 157 -4.95 -9.42 11.64
CA ARG A 157 -4.36 -8.20 12.19
C ARG A 157 -3.58 -8.55 13.46
N LEU A 158 -2.26 -8.31 13.44
CA LEU A 158 -1.43 -8.38 14.64
C LEU A 158 -1.57 -7.07 15.42
N SER A 159 -1.58 -7.16 16.76
CA SER A 159 -1.59 -5.98 17.61
C SER A 159 -0.25 -5.23 17.52
N LYS A 160 -0.28 -3.94 17.85
CA LYS A 160 0.88 -3.05 17.80
C LYS A 160 1.95 -3.54 18.78
N SER A 161 3.06 -4.09 18.27
CA SER A 161 4.25 -4.37 19.08
C SER A 161 4.95 -3.05 19.41
N THR A 162 4.82 -2.61 20.67
CA THR A 162 5.63 -1.52 21.22
C THR A 162 7.07 -1.99 21.30
N ARG A 163 7.86 -1.67 20.27
CA ARG A 163 9.33 -1.76 20.35
C ARG A 163 9.81 -0.69 21.32
N GLY A 164 10.01 -1.09 22.58
CA GLY A 164 10.64 -0.25 23.58
C GLY A 164 12.10 0.01 23.20
N SER A 165 12.39 1.17 22.64
CA SER A 165 13.76 1.68 22.58
C SER A 165 14.12 2.20 23.98
N ARG A 166 14.67 1.32 24.82
CA ARG A 166 15.32 1.73 26.06
C ARG A 166 16.75 2.12 25.71
N GLY A 167 16.98 3.42 25.55
CA GLY A 167 18.32 3.99 25.58
C GLY A 167 18.88 3.87 27.01
N GLY A 168 20.12 3.42 27.11
CA GLY A 168 20.99 3.53 28.27
C GLY A 168 22.22 4.32 27.89
#